data_AF-A0AA96FCV4-F1
#
_entry.id   AF-A0AA96FCV4-F1
#
_cell.length_a   1.000
_cell.length_b   1.000
_cell.length_c   1.000
_cell.angle_alpha   90.00
_cell.angle_beta   90.00
_cell.angle_gamma   90.00
#
_symmetry.space_group_name_H-M   'P 1'
#
loop_
_entity.id
_entity.type
_entity.pdbx_description
1 polymer ?
#
loop_
_entity_poly.entity_id
_entity_poly.type
_entity_poly.pdbx_seq_one_letter_code
_entity_poly.pdbx_strand_id
1 'polypeptide(L)'
;MTSTDVTIIEIDPADIKPAAAKALAVREGDEPWKVSELRDIVVLLNSDVARLLEEFRDTETELDDLLHTSDGAGDDQADAGSTALEREQEMSIVNNTREMLEQSVDALRRIKAGTFGACQVCGNGIGKARLQAFPRATHCVVCKQREERR
;
A
#
# COMPACT_ATOMS: atom_id res chain seq x y z
N MET A 1 -3.13 21.54 -2.21
CA MET A 1 -2.69 20.81 -0.99
C MET A 1 -2.01 19.51 -1.42
N THR A 2 -0.92 19.59 -2.18
CA THR A 2 -0.23 18.41 -2.74
C THR A 2 0.96 18.05 -1.84
N SER A 3 0.69 17.64 -0.59
CA SER A 3 1.73 17.10 0.29
C SER A 3 1.94 15.62 -0.07
N THR A 4 2.78 15.38 -1.06
CA THR A 4 3.27 14.04 -1.41
C THR A 4 4.48 13.72 -0.53
N ASP A 5 4.25 13.62 0.79
CA ASP A 5 5.29 13.22 1.75
C ASP A 5 5.23 11.72 2.04
N VAL A 6 4.86 10.89 1.06
CA VAL A 6 5.10 9.45 1.17
C VAL A 6 6.60 9.24 1.05
N THR A 7 7.28 9.13 2.20
CA THR A 7 8.73 8.89 2.23
C THR A 7 9.04 7.51 1.69
N ILE A 8 9.34 7.43 0.39
CA ILE A 8 9.68 6.19 -0.30
C ILE A 8 10.93 5.59 0.33
N ILE A 9 10.90 4.28 0.54
CA ILE A 9 12.08 3.50 0.89
C ILE A 9 12.18 2.34 -0.08
N GLU A 10 13.42 1.96 -0.38
CA GLU A 10 13.75 0.77 -1.14
C GLU A 10 14.68 -0.10 -0.29
N ILE A 11 14.54 -1.41 -0.43
CA ILE A 11 15.41 -2.37 0.24
C ILE A 11 16.04 -3.24 -0.85
N ASP A 12 17.36 -3.28 -0.92
CA ASP A 12 18.03 -4.25 -1.79
C ASP A 12 17.77 -5.68 -1.24
N PRO A 13 17.15 -6.59 -2.02
CA PRO A 13 16.97 -7.98 -1.60
C PRO A 13 18.28 -8.67 -1.17
N ALA A 14 19.41 -8.28 -1.76
CA ALA A 14 20.72 -8.83 -1.41
C ALA A 14 21.11 -8.53 0.05
N ASP A 15 20.68 -7.40 0.61
CA ASP A 15 20.97 -6.97 1.97
C ASP A 15 20.22 -7.79 3.04
N ILE A 16 19.17 -8.52 2.64
CA ILE A 16 18.40 -9.38 3.55
C ILE A 16 19.26 -10.57 3.98
N LYS A 17 19.51 -10.65 5.30
CA LYS A 17 20.27 -11.74 5.93
C LYS A 17 19.38 -12.88 6.41
N PRO A 18 19.83 -14.15 6.40
CA PRO A 18 19.05 -15.28 6.90
C PRO A 18 18.60 -15.15 8.36
N ALA A 19 19.43 -14.55 9.21
CA ALA A 19 19.10 -14.30 10.61
C ALA A 19 17.92 -13.31 10.77
N ALA A 20 17.86 -12.28 9.92
CA ALA A 20 16.76 -11.31 9.93
C ALA A 20 15.44 -11.97 9.52
N ALA A 21 15.46 -12.78 8.46
CA ALA A 21 14.28 -13.54 8.03
C ALA A 21 13.77 -14.46 9.14
N LYS A 22 14.66 -15.27 9.75
CA LYS A 22 14.29 -16.23 10.80
C LYS A 22 13.72 -15.56 12.07
N ALA A 23 14.04 -14.29 12.31
CA ALA A 23 13.56 -13.53 13.47
C ALA A 23 12.16 -12.93 13.29
N LEU A 24 11.64 -12.88 12.06
CA LEU A 24 10.31 -12.33 11.78
C LEU A 24 9.18 -13.19 12.36
N ALA A 25 8.07 -12.55 12.71
CA ALA A 25 6.92 -13.23 13.25
C ALA A 25 6.29 -14.18 12.22
N VAL A 26 5.88 -15.35 12.71
CA VAL A 26 5.13 -16.37 11.97
C VAL A 26 3.92 -16.80 12.79
N ARG A 27 2.83 -17.15 12.11
CA ARG A 27 1.64 -17.69 12.78
C ARG A 27 1.98 -19.06 13.38
N GLU A 28 1.32 -19.42 14.47
CA GLU A 28 1.39 -20.76 15.04
C GLU A 28 1.16 -21.85 13.97
N GLY A 29 2.05 -22.83 13.92
CA GLY A 29 2.04 -23.91 12.93
C GLY A 29 2.76 -23.62 11.61
N ASP A 30 3.11 -22.36 11.32
CA ASP A 30 3.90 -22.03 10.12
C ASP A 30 5.41 -22.21 10.39
N GLU A 31 6.16 -22.67 9.38
CA GLU A 31 7.63 -22.72 9.46
C GLU A 31 8.24 -21.30 9.44
N PRO A 32 9.41 -21.09 10.07
CA PRO A 32 10.14 -19.82 9.99
C PRO A 32 10.36 -19.35 8.55
N TRP A 33 10.50 -18.03 8.38
CA TRP A 33 10.80 -17.44 7.07
C TRP A 33 12.18 -17.86 6.58
N LYS A 34 12.24 -18.32 5.32
CA LYS A 34 13.49 -18.51 4.58
C LYS A 34 13.91 -17.17 4.00
N VAL A 35 15.22 -16.97 3.88
CA VAL A 35 15.78 -15.74 3.31
C VAL A 35 15.30 -15.52 1.87
N SER A 36 15.13 -16.59 1.08
CA SER A 36 14.63 -16.50 -0.29
C SER A 36 13.21 -15.96 -0.34
N GLU A 37 12.31 -16.44 0.51
CA GLU A 37 10.92 -16.00 0.54
C GLU A 37 10.79 -14.52 0.92
N LEU A 38 11.62 -14.06 1.86
CA LEU A 38 11.64 -12.65 2.24
C LEU A 38 12.21 -11.78 1.12
N ARG A 39 13.23 -12.26 0.39
CA ARG A 39 13.76 -11.58 -0.79
C ARG A 39 12.72 -11.45 -1.90
N ASP A 40 11.97 -12.52 -2.17
CA ASP A 40 10.89 -12.50 -3.17
C ASP A 40 9.82 -11.47 -2.80
N ILE A 41 9.46 -11.37 -1.51
CA ILE A 41 8.55 -10.34 -0.99
C ILE A 41 9.11 -8.93 -1.19
N VAL A 42 10.39 -8.70 -0.90
CA VAL A 42 11.02 -7.39 -1.09
C VAL A 42 11.05 -6.99 -2.56
N VAL A 43 11.40 -7.92 -3.46
CA VAL A 43 11.34 -7.69 -4.91
C VAL A 43 9.94 -7.27 -5.34
N LEU A 44 8.92 -8.01 -4.90
CA LEU A 44 7.53 -7.71 -5.21
C LEU A 44 7.12 -6.32 -4.68
N LEU A 45 7.43 -6.01 -3.42
CA LEU A 45 7.09 -4.73 -2.80
C LEU A 45 7.82 -3.55 -3.45
N ASN A 46 9.11 -3.66 -3.78
CA ASN A 46 9.84 -2.60 -4.48
C ASN A 46 9.22 -2.33 -5.87
N SER A 47 8.87 -3.40 -6.61
CA SER A 47 8.19 -3.31 -7.90
C SER A 47 6.82 -2.64 -7.77
N ASP A 48 6.05 -3.00 -6.74
CA ASP A 48 4.77 -2.37 -6.45
C ASP A 48 4.91 -0.89 -6.09
N VAL A 49 5.89 -0.52 -5.27
CA VAL A 49 6.17 0.88 -4.92
C VAL A 49 6.50 1.69 -6.16
N ALA A 50 7.38 1.18 -7.03
CA ALA A 50 7.75 1.88 -8.27
C ALA A 50 6.53 2.09 -9.20
N ARG A 51 5.72 1.04 -9.39
CA ARG A 51 4.51 1.10 -10.22
C ARG A 51 3.47 2.06 -9.65
N LEU A 52 3.15 1.92 -8.35
CA LEU A 52 2.13 2.74 -7.69
C LEU A 52 2.55 4.21 -7.59
N LEU A 53 3.84 4.49 -7.47
CA LEU A 53 4.33 5.87 -7.46
C LEU A 53 4.10 6.57 -8.81
N GLU A 54 4.29 5.85 -9.91
CA GLU A 54 4.02 6.41 -11.24
C GLU A 54 2.52 6.61 -11.45
N GLU A 55 1.72 5.57 -11.16
CA GLU A 55 0.25 5.65 -11.22
C GLU A 55 -0.31 6.79 -10.35
N PHE A 56 0.28 7.01 -9.18
CA PHE A 56 -0.09 8.10 -8.28
C PHE A 56 0.22 9.48 -8.88
N ARG A 57 1.37 9.64 -9.56
CA ARG A 57 1.73 10.91 -10.22
C ARG A 57 0.84 11.23 -11.40
N ASP A 58 0.52 10.22 -12.20
CA ASP A 58 -0.36 10.36 -13.37
C ASP A 58 -1.76 10.81 -12.92
N THR A 59 -2.33 10.10 -11.94
CA THR A 59 -3.67 10.41 -11.41
C THR A 59 -3.71 11.74 -10.66
N GLU A 60 -2.64 12.15 -9.95
CA GLU A 60 -2.56 13.51 -9.38
C GLU A 60 -2.56 14.59 -10.46
N THR A 61 -1.90 14.36 -11.59
CA THR A 61 -1.86 15.31 -12.71
C THR A 61 -3.23 15.45 -13.37
N GLU A 62 -3.91 14.33 -13.63
CA GLU A 62 -5.26 14.31 -14.19
C GLU A 62 -6.28 15.02 -13.29
N LEU A 63 -6.20 14.79 -11.97
CA LEU A 63 -7.02 15.50 -11.00
C LEU A 63 -6.72 17.01 -11.00
N ASP A 64 -5.46 17.42 -11.07
CA ASP A 64 -5.07 18.83 -11.12
C ASP A 64 -5.65 19.52 -12.37
N ASP A 65 -5.55 18.89 -13.54
CA ASP A 65 -6.11 19.39 -14.79
C ASP A 65 -7.65 19.55 -14.69
N LEU A 66 -8.35 18.57 -14.11
CA LEU A 66 -9.80 18.66 -13.88
C LEU A 66 -10.19 19.78 -12.90
N LEU A 67 -9.37 20.08 -11.91
CA LEU A 67 -9.63 21.16 -10.96
C LEU A 67 -9.44 22.54 -11.59
N HIS A 68 -8.52 22.68 -12.55
CA HIS A 68 -8.23 23.96 -13.21
C HIS A 68 -9.12 24.29 -14.43
N THR A 69 -9.91 23.33 -14.91
CA THR A 69 -10.70 23.47 -16.15
C THR A 69 -12.12 24.04 -15.97
N SER A 70 -12.67 24.17 -14.75
CA SER A 70 -14.09 24.59 -14.55
C SER A 70 -14.35 26.07 -14.19
N ASP A 71 -13.40 26.98 -14.34
CA ASP A 71 -13.63 28.41 -14.03
C ASP A 71 -14.27 29.20 -15.20
N GLY A 72 -14.75 28.51 -16.24
CA GLY A 72 -15.37 29.12 -17.41
C GLY A 72 -16.84 29.48 -17.19
N ALA A 73 -17.20 30.75 -17.39
CA ALA A 73 -18.57 31.24 -17.41
C ALA A 73 -19.34 30.65 -18.62
N GLY A 74 -19.87 29.44 -18.50
CA GLY A 74 -20.56 28.74 -19.58
C GLY A 74 -21.23 27.41 -19.24
N ASP A 75 -20.93 26.81 -18.07
CA ASP A 75 -21.53 25.55 -17.64
C ASP A 75 -23.02 25.72 -17.36
N ASP A 76 -23.86 24.93 -18.03
CA ASP A 76 -25.23 24.78 -17.59
C ASP A 76 -25.29 23.85 -16.35
N GLN A 77 -26.46 23.77 -15.71
CA GLN A 77 -26.60 22.99 -14.47
C GLN A 77 -26.35 21.47 -14.68
N ALA A 78 -26.44 20.97 -15.92
CA ALA A 78 -26.16 19.57 -16.22
C ALA A 78 -24.65 19.34 -16.36
N ASP A 79 -23.95 20.24 -17.04
CA ASP A 79 -22.49 20.17 -17.21
C ASP A 79 -21.78 20.28 -15.85
N ALA A 80 -22.21 21.22 -14.99
CA ALA A 80 -21.67 21.38 -13.65
C ALA A 80 -21.84 20.12 -12.77
N GLY A 81 -22.93 19.37 -12.98
CA GLY A 81 -23.17 18.09 -12.31
C GLY A 81 -22.23 16.98 -12.79
N SER A 82 -21.95 16.90 -14.09
CA SER A 82 -21.02 15.92 -14.67
C SER A 82 -19.59 16.16 -14.19
N THR A 83 -19.11 17.40 -14.26
CA THR A 83 -17.76 17.76 -13.82
C THR A 83 -17.54 17.51 -12.33
N ALA A 84 -18.56 17.72 -11.49
CA ALA A 84 -18.47 17.39 -10.07
C ALA A 84 -18.31 15.88 -9.83
N LEU A 85 -19.08 15.05 -10.54
CA LEU A 85 -18.98 13.59 -10.43
C LEU A 85 -17.61 13.07 -10.92
N GLU A 86 -17.12 13.57 -12.05
CA GLU A 86 -15.80 13.22 -12.59
C GLU A 86 -14.69 13.54 -11.60
N ARG A 87 -14.74 14.72 -10.96
CA ARG A 87 -13.79 15.09 -9.91
C ARG A 87 -13.86 14.17 -8.69
N GLU A 88 -15.05 13.81 -8.23
CA GLU A 88 -15.21 12.88 -7.10
C GLU A 88 -14.65 11.49 -7.43
N GLN A 89 -14.84 11.03 -8.66
CA GLN A 89 -14.27 9.79 -9.15
C GLN A 89 -12.73 9.85 -9.17
N GLU A 90 -12.14 10.89 -9.76
CA GLU A 90 -10.68 11.01 -9.82
C GLU A 90 -10.05 11.20 -8.43
N MET A 91 -10.68 11.97 -7.54
CA MET A 91 -10.25 12.05 -6.14
C MET A 91 -10.25 10.67 -5.47
N SER A 92 -11.24 9.82 -5.76
CA SER A 92 -11.30 8.46 -5.20
C SER A 92 -10.17 7.58 -5.72
N ILE A 93 -9.83 7.70 -7.01
CA ILE A 93 -8.72 6.97 -7.64
C ILE A 93 -7.38 7.41 -7.02
N VAL A 94 -7.11 8.71 -6.97
CA VAL A 94 -5.88 9.27 -6.36
C VAL A 94 -5.70 8.79 -4.92
N ASN A 95 -6.77 8.84 -4.12
CA ASN A 95 -6.74 8.40 -2.73
C ASN A 95 -6.47 6.89 -2.60
N ASN A 96 -7.08 6.06 -3.45
CA ASN A 96 -6.86 4.62 -3.42
C ASN A 96 -5.42 4.24 -3.80
N THR A 97 -4.88 4.86 -4.86
CA THR A 97 -3.49 4.65 -5.30
C THR A 97 -2.50 5.10 -4.23
N ARG A 98 -2.76 6.25 -3.58
CA ARG A 98 -1.97 6.72 -2.44
C ARG A 98 -1.96 5.72 -1.30
N GLU A 99 -3.12 5.25 -0.88
CA GLU A 99 -3.24 4.28 0.23
C GLU A 99 -2.47 2.99 -0.09
N MET A 100 -2.62 2.48 -1.32
CA MET A 100 -1.90 1.32 -1.81
C MET A 100 -0.38 1.50 -1.78
N LEU A 101 0.11 2.68 -2.17
CA LEU A 101 1.53 3.04 -2.14
C LEU A 101 2.04 3.09 -0.69
N GLU A 102 1.32 3.78 0.19
CA GLU A 102 1.65 3.89 1.61
C GLU A 102 1.74 2.52 2.29
N GLN A 103 0.80 1.62 2.00
CA GLN A 103 0.80 0.26 2.53
C GLN A 103 2.00 -0.57 2.01
N SER A 104 2.41 -0.41 0.75
CA SER A 104 3.61 -1.08 0.21
C SER A 104 4.88 -0.57 0.88
N VAL A 105 5.01 0.75 1.02
CA VAL A 105 6.15 1.37 1.69
C VAL A 105 6.18 0.99 3.18
N ASP A 106 5.05 0.96 3.87
CA ASP A 106 4.95 0.49 5.26
C ASP A 106 5.39 -0.97 5.41
N ALA A 107 5.00 -1.85 4.48
CA ALA A 107 5.45 -3.24 4.50
C ALA A 107 6.98 -3.35 4.41
N LEU A 108 7.62 -2.57 3.52
CA LEU A 108 9.08 -2.47 3.46
C LEU A 108 9.65 -1.94 4.79
N ARG A 109 9.04 -0.93 5.41
CA ARG A 109 9.52 -0.37 6.68
C ARG A 109 9.48 -1.41 7.79
N ARG A 110 8.40 -2.20 7.84
CA ARG A 110 8.26 -3.32 8.78
C ARG A 110 9.30 -4.41 8.55
N ILE A 111 9.66 -4.70 7.29
CA ILE A 111 10.75 -5.64 6.98
C ILE A 111 12.08 -5.08 7.52
N LYS A 112 12.38 -3.82 7.25
CA LYS A 112 13.60 -3.15 7.75
C LYS A 112 13.66 -3.10 9.29
N ALA A 113 12.52 -2.89 9.94
CA ALA A 113 12.40 -2.85 11.39
C ALA A 113 12.34 -4.23 12.06
N GLY A 114 12.23 -5.32 11.29
CA GLY A 114 12.09 -6.67 11.83
C GLY A 114 10.71 -6.99 12.43
N THR A 115 9.69 -6.16 12.15
CA THR A 115 8.31 -6.31 12.67
C THR A 115 7.34 -6.88 11.63
N PHE A 116 7.82 -7.14 10.41
CA PHE A 116 7.04 -7.82 9.38
C PHE A 116 6.58 -9.20 9.87
N GLY A 117 5.38 -9.60 9.47
CA GLY A 117 4.77 -10.84 9.95
C GLY A 117 3.90 -10.69 11.19
N ALA A 118 4.01 -9.61 11.97
CA ALA A 118 3.18 -9.40 13.17
C ALA A 118 1.89 -8.63 12.85
N CYS A 119 0.77 -9.09 13.43
CA CYS A 119 -0.51 -8.38 13.36
C CYS A 119 -0.45 -7.08 14.17
N GLN A 120 -0.80 -5.95 13.54
CA GLN A 120 -0.77 -4.63 14.20
C GLN A 120 -1.83 -4.47 15.32
N VAL A 121 -2.85 -5.34 15.36
CA VAL A 121 -3.92 -5.27 16.37
C VAL A 121 -3.68 -6.19 17.56
N CYS A 122 -3.23 -7.42 17.33
CA CYS A 122 -3.10 -8.43 18.41
C CYS A 122 -1.68 -8.93 18.62
N GLY A 123 -0.70 -8.52 17.81
CA GLY A 123 0.69 -8.96 17.89
C GLY A 123 0.96 -10.38 17.37
N ASN A 124 -0.08 -11.21 17.20
CA ASN A 124 0.09 -12.58 16.69
C ASN A 124 0.62 -12.61 15.26
N GLY A 125 1.32 -13.69 14.90
CA GLY A 125 1.81 -13.91 13.55
C GLY A 125 0.68 -13.95 12.51
N ILE A 126 0.88 -13.23 11.42
CA ILE A 126 0.08 -13.32 10.20
C ILE A 126 0.54 -14.56 9.43
N GLY A 127 -0.41 -15.31 8.88
CA GLY A 127 -0.09 -16.52 8.12
C GLY A 127 0.85 -16.24 6.96
N LYS A 128 1.90 -17.05 6.82
CA LYS A 128 2.97 -16.85 5.83
C LYS A 128 2.44 -16.83 4.39
N ALA A 129 1.60 -17.81 4.05
CA ALA A 129 0.95 -17.89 2.74
C ALA A 129 0.13 -16.63 2.41
N ARG A 130 -0.48 -16.00 3.42
CA ARG A 130 -1.23 -14.75 3.23
C ARG A 130 -0.29 -13.58 2.95
N LEU A 131 0.86 -13.49 3.61
CA LEU A 131 1.84 -12.44 3.33
C LEU A 131 2.59 -12.64 2.01
N GLN A 132 2.76 -13.89 1.58
CA GLN A 132 3.30 -14.19 0.25
C GLN A 132 2.32 -13.78 -0.86
N ALA A 133 1.00 -13.93 -0.64
CA ALA A 133 -0.03 -13.51 -1.58
C ALA A 133 -0.36 -12.00 -1.49
N PHE A 134 -0.36 -11.45 -0.27
CA PHE A 134 -0.72 -10.07 0.03
C PHE A 134 0.32 -9.44 0.98
N PRO A 135 1.50 -9.04 0.48
CA PRO A 135 2.60 -8.53 1.31
C PRO A 135 2.27 -7.28 2.12
N ARG A 136 1.33 -6.47 1.64
CA ARG A 136 0.84 -5.27 2.32
C ARG A 136 0.05 -5.54 3.59
N ALA A 137 -0.43 -6.76 3.81
CA ALA A 137 -1.36 -7.04 4.89
C ALA A 137 -0.79 -6.71 6.29
N THR A 138 -1.62 -6.05 7.12
CA THR A 138 -1.26 -5.59 8.48
C THR A 138 -1.96 -6.36 9.60
N HIS A 139 -3.09 -7.01 9.31
CA HIS A 139 -3.93 -7.71 10.30
C HIS A 139 -3.95 -9.20 10.07
N CYS A 140 -3.99 -10.05 11.11
CA CYS A 140 -4.29 -11.47 10.93
C CYS A 140 -5.76 -11.68 10.49
N VAL A 141 -6.08 -12.88 9.98
CA VAL A 141 -7.43 -13.19 9.47
C VAL A 141 -8.51 -12.94 10.52
N VAL A 142 -8.25 -13.31 11.79
CA VAL A 142 -9.21 -13.11 12.89
C VAL A 142 -9.48 -11.63 13.15
N CYS A 143 -8.43 -10.80 13.20
CA CYS A 143 -8.58 -9.36 13.37
C CYS A 143 -9.28 -8.72 12.17
N LYS A 144 -8.94 -9.15 10.95
CA LYS A 144 -9.57 -8.64 9.73
C LYS A 144 -11.07 -8.96 9.66
N GLN A 145 -11.46 -10.19 9.98
CA GLN A 145 -12.87 -10.58 10.06
C GLN A 145 -13.65 -9.80 11.13
N ARG A 146 -12.99 -9.42 12.24
CA ARG A 146 -13.64 -8.62 13.29
C ARG A 146 -13.85 -7.17 12.86
N GLU A 147 -12.93 -6.61 12.07
CA GLU A 147 -13.03 -5.28 11.47
C GLU A 147 -14.19 -5.24 10.47
N GLU A 148 -14.30 -6.22 9.57
CA GLU A 148 -15.35 -6.28 8.53
C GLU A 148 -16.77 -6.50 9.07
N ARG A 149 -16.91 -6.95 10.32
CA ARG A 149 -18.20 -7.15 10.99
C ARG A 149 -18.70 -5.93 11.76
N ARG A 150 -17.92 -4.85 11.79
CA ARG A 150 -18.28 -3.58 12.44
C ARG A 150 -18.86 -2.62 11.42
#